data_AF-A0A7W1Q504-F1
#
_entry.id   AF-A0A7W1Q504-F1
#
_cell.length_a   1.000
_cell.length_b   1.000
_cell.length_c   1.000
_cell.angle_alpha   90.00
_cell.angle_beta   90.00
_cell.angle_gamma   90.00
#
_symmetry.space_group_name_H-M   'P 1'
#
loop_
_entity.id
_entity.type
_entity.pdbx_description
1 polymer ?
#
loop_
_entity_poly.entity_id
_entity_poly.type
_entity_poly.pdbx_seq_one_letter_code
_entity_poly.pdbx_strand_id
1 'polypeptide(L)'
;MVAHAYLYDTVGSFTIFDAPGAGTDADEGTGTASVIGLNSAGQLTGLFIDSNGVLHSYVRNPDGKAATYEAPGAGTAPGQGTNSAGINQQGIVIGFAFDSNTVAHGYERAANGTFTTITISASGKAAGQGTFPQGINTAAGVTGYYIDGNSLAHGFVREAVGTSTRFDVAGAGSDSGQGTFPLTINAAGEITGYILDSSGAAHGFVLSR
;
A
#
# COMPACT_ATOMS: atom_id res chain seq x y z
N MET A 1 4.34 8.56 20.30
CA MET A 1 5.44 7.57 20.15
C MET A 1 6.13 7.87 18.83
N VAL A 2 7.46 7.89 18.74
CA VAL A 2 8.18 8.09 17.45
C VAL A 2 8.42 6.74 16.80
N ALA A 3 8.09 6.59 15.53
CA ALA A 3 8.34 5.34 14.79
C ALA A 3 9.76 5.30 14.21
N HIS A 4 10.38 4.12 14.26
CA HIS A 4 11.67 3.83 13.61
C HIS A 4 11.55 2.51 12.82
N ALA A 5 12.17 2.43 11.65
CA ALA A 5 12.25 1.18 10.91
C ALA A 5 13.46 0.35 11.36
N TYR A 6 13.35 -0.98 11.29
CA TYR A 6 14.46 -1.89 11.55
C TYR A 6 14.60 -2.93 10.43
N LEU A 7 15.85 -3.27 10.11
CA LEU A 7 16.20 -4.44 9.33
C LEU A 7 16.78 -5.49 10.26
N TYR A 8 16.22 -6.69 10.25
CA TYR A 8 16.71 -7.84 10.99
C TYR A 8 17.46 -8.79 10.05
N ASP A 9 18.69 -9.14 10.37
CA ASP A 9 19.48 -10.07 9.57
C ASP A 9 19.41 -11.52 10.08
N THR A 10 19.90 -12.45 9.27
CA THR A 10 19.85 -13.89 9.57
C THR A 10 20.74 -14.32 10.73
N VAL A 11 21.60 -13.43 11.24
CA VAL A 11 22.50 -13.69 12.38
C VAL A 11 22.04 -12.98 13.66
N GLY A 12 20.87 -12.36 13.63
CA GLY A 12 20.21 -11.80 14.82
C GLY A 12 20.47 -10.32 15.09
N SER A 13 21.08 -9.60 14.16
CA SER A 13 21.38 -8.17 14.31
C SER A 13 20.22 -7.30 13.82
N PHE A 14 19.96 -6.22 14.55
CA PHE A 14 19.05 -5.15 14.16
C PHE A 14 19.84 -3.96 13.63
N THR A 15 19.50 -3.50 12.44
CA THR A 15 19.92 -2.19 11.92
C THR A 15 18.74 -1.24 12.03
N ILE A 16 18.85 -0.21 12.88
CA ILE A 16 17.86 0.87 12.97
C ILE A 16 18.06 1.82 11.79
N PHE A 17 16.95 2.27 11.21
CA PHE A 17 16.95 3.17 10.08
C PHE A 17 15.86 4.24 10.22
N ASP A 18 16.29 5.49 10.06
CA ASP A 18 15.42 6.65 9.92
C ASP A 18 15.49 7.18 8.49
N ALA A 19 14.33 7.31 7.87
CA ALA A 19 14.21 7.87 6.53
C ALA A 19 14.60 9.36 6.55
N PRO A 20 15.27 9.86 5.48
CA PRO A 20 15.56 11.28 5.37
C PRO A 20 14.28 12.12 5.44
N GLY A 21 14.21 13.05 6.39
CA GLY A 21 13.06 13.94 6.56
C GLY A 21 11.97 13.42 7.51
N ALA A 22 12.16 12.26 8.13
CA ALA A 22 11.26 11.77 9.17
C ALA A 22 11.19 12.75 10.36
N GLY A 23 9.98 13.02 10.83
CA GLY A 23 9.73 13.76 12.06
C GLY A 23 10.19 12.98 13.30
N THR A 24 10.35 13.69 14.40
CA THR A 24 10.91 13.16 15.66
C THR A 24 9.97 13.29 16.85
N ASP A 25 8.75 13.79 16.63
CA ASP A 25 7.74 13.96 17.67
C ASP A 25 6.74 12.80 17.69
N ALA A 26 5.78 12.86 18.62
CA ALA A 26 4.77 11.82 18.76
C ALA A 26 3.93 11.69 17.49
N ASP A 27 3.75 10.45 17.03
CA ASP A 27 2.96 10.07 15.85
C ASP A 27 3.63 10.43 14.50
N GLU A 28 4.93 10.77 14.56
CA GLU A 28 5.82 10.93 13.42
C GLU A 28 6.81 9.75 13.30
N GLY A 29 7.71 9.82 12.32
CA GLY A 29 8.85 8.91 12.21
C GLY A 29 8.80 7.98 11.01
N THR A 30 9.65 6.96 11.02
CA THR A 30 9.88 6.05 9.89
C THR A 30 9.14 4.73 10.06
N GLY A 31 8.37 4.34 9.05
CA GLY A 31 7.72 3.04 8.94
C GLY A 31 8.21 2.21 7.74
N THR A 32 7.86 0.93 7.74
CA THR A 32 8.00 0.04 6.58
C THR A 32 6.68 -0.06 5.82
N ALA A 33 6.72 -0.55 4.58
CA ALA A 33 5.49 -0.77 3.82
C ALA A 33 4.49 -1.66 4.57
N SER A 34 3.21 -1.42 4.36
CA SER A 34 2.11 -2.08 5.08
C SER A 34 2.04 -3.60 4.86
N VAL A 35 2.61 -4.12 3.76
CA VAL A 35 2.51 -5.55 3.40
C VAL A 35 3.86 -6.17 3.03
N ILE A 36 4.42 -5.84 1.85
CA ILE A 36 5.66 -6.47 1.34
C ILE A 36 6.75 -5.40 1.21
N GLY A 37 7.42 -5.12 2.32
CA GLY A 37 8.40 -4.04 2.39
C GLY A 37 9.79 -4.33 1.83
N LEU A 38 10.17 -5.59 1.55
CA LEU A 38 11.55 -6.00 1.21
C LEU A 38 11.58 -7.01 0.06
N ASN A 39 12.42 -6.78 -0.95
CA ASN A 39 12.65 -7.72 -2.05
C ASN A 39 13.96 -8.52 -1.88
N SER A 40 14.20 -9.55 -2.71
CA SER A 40 15.39 -10.42 -2.55
C SER A 40 16.68 -9.75 -3.01
N ALA A 41 16.60 -8.63 -3.72
CA ALA A 41 17.76 -7.80 -3.98
C ALA A 41 18.17 -6.97 -2.74
N GLY A 42 17.38 -7.00 -1.66
CA GLY A 42 17.61 -6.24 -0.43
C GLY A 42 17.10 -4.79 -0.49
N GLN A 43 16.29 -4.45 -1.50
CA GLN A 43 15.63 -3.15 -1.56
C GLN A 43 14.41 -3.14 -0.66
N LEU A 44 14.27 -2.07 0.11
CA LEU A 44 13.16 -1.86 1.02
C LEU A 44 12.33 -0.66 0.59
N THR A 45 11.01 -0.75 0.68
CA THR A 45 10.12 0.42 0.56
C THR A 45 9.38 0.66 1.87
N GLY A 46 9.05 1.90 2.13
CA GLY A 46 8.27 2.30 3.29
C GLY A 46 7.81 3.74 3.19
N LEU A 47 7.27 4.23 4.30
CA LEU A 47 6.83 5.60 4.45
C LEU A 47 7.45 6.25 5.69
N PHE A 48 7.46 7.57 5.73
CA PHE A 48 7.69 8.31 6.95
C PHE A 48 6.68 9.46 7.04
N ILE A 49 6.46 9.91 8.26
CA ILE A 49 5.65 11.09 8.55
C ILE A 49 6.63 12.21 8.93
N ASP A 50 6.57 13.33 8.23
CA ASP A 50 7.40 14.52 8.51
C ASP A 50 6.87 15.31 9.71
N SER A 51 7.57 16.38 10.09
CA SER A 51 7.17 17.27 11.18
C SER A 51 5.86 18.05 10.94
N ASN A 52 5.32 17.98 9.73
CA ASN A 52 4.04 18.59 9.37
C ASN A 52 2.91 17.55 9.34
N GLY A 53 3.18 16.30 9.73
CA GLY A 53 2.20 15.21 9.68
C GLY A 53 1.91 14.71 8.26
N VAL A 54 2.74 15.03 7.26
CA VAL A 54 2.57 14.62 5.86
C VAL A 54 3.25 13.28 5.63
N LEU A 55 2.58 12.38 4.89
CA LEU A 55 3.12 11.09 4.51
C LEU A 55 4.04 11.23 3.31
N HIS A 56 5.23 10.64 3.40
CA HIS A 56 6.20 10.55 2.34
C HIS A 56 6.61 9.10 2.15
N SER A 57 6.96 8.69 0.93
CA SER A 57 7.46 7.35 0.69
C SER A 57 8.94 7.34 0.32
N TYR A 58 9.61 6.21 0.57
CA TYR A 58 11.02 6.03 0.24
C TYR A 58 11.31 4.63 -0.29
N VAL A 59 12.35 4.53 -1.12
CA VAL A 59 13.02 3.27 -1.44
C VAL A 59 14.44 3.31 -0.88
N ARG A 60 14.80 2.32 -0.07
CA ARG A 60 16.13 2.10 0.47
C ARG A 60 16.83 0.96 -0.27
N ASN A 61 18.03 1.23 -0.77
CA ASN A 61 18.87 0.23 -1.42
C ASN A 61 19.68 -0.59 -0.38
N PRO A 62 20.23 -1.75 -0.77
CA PRO A 62 21.01 -2.61 0.12
C PRO A 62 22.26 -1.91 0.69
N ASP A 63 22.82 -0.95 -0.06
CA ASP A 63 23.96 -0.12 0.36
C ASP A 63 23.61 0.92 1.44
N GLY A 64 22.35 0.96 1.88
CA GLY A 64 21.86 1.84 2.92
C GLY A 64 21.29 3.17 2.44
N LYS A 65 21.46 3.52 1.15
CA LYS A 65 20.95 4.78 0.62
C LYS A 65 19.45 4.72 0.43
N ALA A 66 18.75 5.73 0.93
CA ALA A 66 17.32 5.91 0.69
C ALA A 66 17.07 7.12 -0.21
N ALA A 67 16.10 6.97 -1.11
CA ALA A 67 15.56 8.05 -1.93
C ALA A 67 14.08 8.20 -1.61
N THR A 68 13.67 9.40 -1.26
CA THR A 68 12.27 9.75 -1.02
C THR A 68 11.57 10.09 -2.35
N TYR A 69 10.25 9.97 -2.39
CA TYR A 69 9.46 10.32 -3.56
C TYR A 69 8.01 10.64 -3.19
N GLU A 70 7.39 11.46 -4.03
CA GLU A 70 5.96 11.75 -3.97
C GLU A 70 5.24 11.21 -5.20
N ALA A 71 4.08 10.58 -4.96
CA ALA A 71 3.20 10.19 -6.03
C ALA A 71 2.49 11.44 -6.61
N PRO A 72 2.21 11.46 -7.93
CA PRO A 72 1.49 12.56 -8.55
C PRO A 72 0.12 12.81 -7.88
N GLY A 73 -0.17 14.07 -7.55
CA GLY A 73 -1.46 14.46 -6.95
C GLY A 73 -1.57 14.24 -5.45
N ALA A 74 -0.51 13.78 -4.78
CA ALA A 74 -0.45 13.69 -3.33
C ALA A 74 -0.69 15.07 -2.67
N GLY A 75 -1.53 15.10 -1.64
CA GLY A 75 -1.75 16.26 -0.81
C GLY A 75 -0.57 16.52 0.15
N THR A 76 -0.55 17.70 0.74
CA THR A 76 0.58 18.19 1.56
C THR A 76 0.14 18.69 2.93
N ALA A 77 -1.09 18.38 3.35
CA ALA A 77 -1.58 18.69 4.69
C ALA A 77 -1.44 17.46 5.61
N PRO A 78 -1.57 17.61 6.94
CA PRO A 78 -1.49 16.49 7.86
C PRO A 78 -2.43 15.34 7.48
N GLY A 79 -1.91 14.11 7.45
CA GLY A 79 -2.66 12.90 7.06
C GLY A 79 -2.83 12.70 5.55
N GLN A 80 -2.27 13.58 4.72
CA GLN A 80 -2.21 13.44 3.26
C GLN A 80 -0.81 12.99 2.82
N GLY A 81 -0.63 12.69 1.54
CA GLY A 81 0.69 12.39 0.99
C GLY A 81 0.79 10.98 0.40
N THR A 82 2.01 10.46 0.32
CA THR A 82 2.34 9.23 -0.42
C THR A 82 2.61 8.06 0.53
N ASN A 83 1.90 6.94 0.33
CA ASN A 83 2.06 5.71 1.11
C ASN A 83 2.40 4.51 0.21
N SER A 84 3.57 3.90 0.40
CA SER A 84 3.97 2.66 -0.28
C SER A 84 3.45 1.41 0.46
N ALA A 85 2.83 0.49 -0.28
CA ALA A 85 2.28 -0.75 0.26
C ALA A 85 3.19 -1.98 0.03
N GLY A 86 3.95 -1.99 -1.07
CA GLY A 86 4.92 -3.06 -1.31
C GLY A 86 5.82 -2.88 -2.52
N ILE A 87 6.88 -3.70 -2.59
CA ILE A 87 7.88 -3.72 -3.65
C ILE A 87 8.07 -5.14 -4.21
N ASN A 88 8.18 -5.29 -5.53
CA ASN A 88 8.45 -6.57 -6.17
C ASN A 88 9.95 -6.77 -6.52
N GLN A 89 10.26 -7.93 -7.10
CA GLN A 89 11.64 -8.29 -7.48
C GLN A 89 12.23 -7.47 -8.63
N GLN A 90 11.39 -6.75 -9.37
CA GLN A 90 11.81 -5.84 -10.43
C GLN A 90 12.01 -4.41 -9.91
N GLY A 91 11.83 -4.18 -8.60
CA GLY A 91 11.88 -2.85 -8.00
C GLY A 91 10.65 -1.98 -8.30
N ILE A 92 9.55 -2.59 -8.76
CA ILE A 92 8.27 -1.89 -8.91
C ILE A 92 7.65 -1.75 -7.53
N VAL A 93 7.29 -0.53 -7.17
CA VAL A 93 6.62 -0.20 -5.92
C VAL A 93 5.15 0.09 -6.19
N ILE A 94 4.27 -0.46 -5.39
CA ILE A 94 2.85 -0.10 -5.36
C ILE A 94 2.52 0.70 -4.11
N GLY A 95 1.44 1.46 -4.17
CA GLY A 95 0.91 2.17 -3.03
C GLY A 95 -0.28 3.02 -3.39
N PHE A 96 -0.60 3.96 -2.52
CA PHE A 96 -1.64 4.95 -2.76
C PHE A 96 -1.20 6.32 -2.26
N ALA A 97 -1.80 7.37 -2.83
CA ALA A 97 -1.62 8.74 -2.39
C ALA A 97 -2.95 9.30 -1.89
N PHE A 98 -2.94 9.94 -0.73
CA PHE A 98 -4.06 10.76 -0.31
C PHE A 98 -3.91 12.15 -0.93
N ASP A 99 -4.90 12.57 -1.71
CA ASP A 99 -4.95 13.92 -2.28
C ASP A 99 -5.35 14.98 -1.24
N SER A 100 -5.52 16.23 -1.70
CA SER A 100 -5.95 17.35 -0.85
C SER A 100 -7.34 17.18 -0.21
N ASN A 101 -8.16 16.25 -0.73
CA ASN A 101 -9.47 15.89 -0.21
C ASN A 101 -9.45 14.58 0.58
N THR A 102 -8.27 14.03 0.87
CA THR A 102 -8.06 12.73 1.53
C THR A 102 -8.71 11.55 0.81
N VAL A 103 -8.82 11.63 -0.53
CA VAL A 103 -9.20 10.51 -1.38
C VAL A 103 -7.95 9.73 -1.74
N ALA A 104 -8.02 8.39 -1.65
CA ALA A 104 -6.90 7.52 -2.00
C ALA A 104 -6.83 7.25 -3.50
N HIS A 105 -5.65 7.47 -4.09
CA HIS A 105 -5.35 7.19 -5.49
C HIS A 105 -4.24 6.15 -5.58
N GLY A 106 -4.56 4.96 -6.10
CA GLY A 106 -3.59 3.88 -6.27
C GLY A 106 -2.52 4.22 -7.30
N TYR A 107 -1.29 3.76 -7.11
CA TYR A 107 -0.20 3.93 -8.05
C TYR A 107 0.71 2.70 -8.15
N GLU A 108 1.37 2.57 -9.29
CA GLU A 108 2.58 1.78 -9.53
C GLU A 108 3.73 2.73 -9.87
N ARG A 109 4.87 2.59 -9.20
CA ARG A 109 6.10 3.31 -9.47
C ARG A 109 7.13 2.32 -10.00
N ALA A 110 7.50 2.44 -11.26
CA ALA A 110 8.55 1.64 -11.86
C ALA A 110 9.92 1.94 -11.22
N ALA A 111 10.89 1.04 -11.40
CA ALA A 111 12.23 1.19 -10.84
C ALA A 111 12.95 2.48 -11.31
N ASN A 112 12.64 2.95 -12.51
CA ASN A 112 13.14 4.21 -13.06
C ASN A 112 12.42 5.47 -12.51
N GLY A 113 11.45 5.30 -11.61
CA GLY A 113 10.67 6.37 -11.00
C GLY A 113 9.44 6.82 -11.78
N THR A 114 9.13 6.22 -12.93
CA THR A 114 7.89 6.52 -13.66
C THR A 114 6.67 6.02 -12.89
N PHE A 115 5.63 6.87 -12.77
CA PHE A 115 4.37 6.52 -12.13
C PHE A 115 3.28 6.15 -13.14
N THR A 116 2.49 5.15 -12.78
CA THR A 116 1.22 4.79 -13.42
C THR A 116 0.13 4.80 -12.36
N THR A 117 -0.96 5.53 -12.59
CA THR A 117 -2.12 5.51 -11.70
C THR A 117 -2.90 4.21 -11.88
N ILE A 118 -3.29 3.57 -10.77
CA ILE A 118 -4.25 2.46 -10.76
C ILE A 118 -5.63 3.03 -10.52
N THR A 119 -6.47 3.02 -11.57
CA THR A 119 -7.84 3.53 -11.52
C THR A 119 -8.84 2.38 -11.48
N ILE A 120 -9.65 2.33 -10.43
CA ILE A 120 -10.84 1.47 -10.38
C ILE A 120 -12.08 2.36 -10.51
N SER A 121 -12.83 2.23 -11.61
CA SER A 121 -13.92 3.15 -11.93
C SER A 121 -15.09 3.20 -10.93
N ALA A 122 -15.21 2.18 -10.07
CA ALA A 122 -16.23 2.11 -9.03
C ALA A 122 -15.77 2.71 -7.68
N SER A 123 -14.53 3.21 -7.58
CA SER A 123 -14.06 3.82 -6.35
C SER A 123 -14.82 5.11 -6.02
N GLY A 124 -15.11 5.28 -4.74
CA GLY A 124 -15.65 6.51 -4.20
C GLY A 124 -14.68 7.69 -4.34
N LYS A 125 -15.19 8.89 -4.17
CA LYS A 125 -14.47 10.16 -4.38
C LYS A 125 -14.54 11.09 -3.17
N ALA A 126 -15.07 10.61 -2.04
CA ALA A 126 -15.09 11.33 -0.78
C ALA A 126 -13.88 10.96 0.09
N ALA A 127 -13.64 11.75 1.13
CA ALA A 127 -12.61 11.52 2.13
C ALA A 127 -12.67 10.08 2.67
N GLY A 128 -11.52 9.40 2.72
CA GLY A 128 -11.42 8.00 3.17
C GLY A 128 -11.86 6.94 2.15
N GLN A 129 -12.34 7.36 0.97
CA GLN A 129 -12.66 6.46 -0.15
C GLN A 129 -11.49 6.38 -1.15
N GLY A 130 -11.60 5.53 -2.18
CA GLY A 130 -10.62 5.47 -3.25
C GLY A 130 -10.04 4.09 -3.49
N THR A 131 -8.84 4.02 -4.09
CA THR A 131 -8.18 2.76 -4.47
C THR A 131 -6.92 2.52 -3.64
N PHE A 132 -6.81 1.32 -3.07
CA PHE A 132 -5.75 0.92 -2.15
C PHE A 132 -5.07 -0.38 -2.64
N PRO A 133 -4.02 -0.28 -3.48
CA PRO A 133 -3.14 -1.41 -3.79
C PRO A 133 -2.44 -1.90 -2.52
N GLN A 134 -2.40 -3.22 -2.30
CA GLN A 134 -1.84 -3.81 -1.08
C GLN A 134 -0.75 -4.85 -1.39
N GLY A 135 -0.95 -5.69 -2.41
CA GLY A 135 -0.02 -6.76 -2.76
C GLY A 135 0.44 -6.67 -4.21
N ILE A 136 1.70 -7.03 -4.46
CA ILE A 136 2.27 -7.16 -5.81
C ILE A 136 3.07 -8.46 -5.90
N ASN A 137 2.90 -9.22 -6.99
CA ASN A 137 3.69 -10.42 -7.26
C ASN A 137 4.90 -10.14 -8.17
N THR A 138 5.72 -11.17 -8.38
CA THR A 138 6.92 -11.09 -9.21
C THR A 138 6.65 -10.81 -10.69
N ALA A 139 5.45 -11.11 -11.16
CA ALA A 139 4.99 -10.82 -12.52
C ALA A 139 4.34 -9.43 -12.65
N ALA A 140 4.43 -8.58 -11.62
CA ALA A 140 3.77 -7.27 -11.54
C ALA A 140 2.23 -7.32 -11.57
N GLY A 141 1.64 -8.46 -11.23
CA GLY A 141 0.22 -8.53 -10.88
C GLY A 141 -0.02 -7.91 -9.50
N VAL A 142 -1.04 -7.06 -9.41
CA VAL A 142 -1.36 -6.27 -8.20
C VAL A 142 -2.71 -6.69 -7.66
N THR A 143 -2.85 -6.79 -6.34
CA THR A 143 -4.16 -6.91 -5.68
C THR A 143 -4.30 -5.82 -4.61
N GLY A 144 -5.54 -5.52 -4.27
CA GLY A 144 -5.90 -4.55 -3.27
C GLY A 144 -7.40 -4.38 -3.23
N TYR A 145 -7.87 -3.40 -2.47
CA TYR A 145 -9.29 -3.06 -2.42
C TYR A 145 -9.53 -1.64 -2.91
N TYR A 146 -10.78 -1.37 -3.26
CA TYR A 146 -11.26 -0.01 -3.38
C TYR A 146 -12.45 0.17 -2.44
N ILE A 147 -12.60 1.38 -1.92
CA ILE A 147 -13.76 1.81 -1.15
C ILE A 147 -14.68 2.59 -2.10
N ASP A 148 -15.92 2.14 -2.24
CA ASP A 148 -16.92 2.73 -3.13
C ASP A 148 -17.58 4.00 -2.53
N GLY A 149 -18.57 4.55 -3.23
CA GLY A 149 -19.32 5.73 -2.77
C GLY A 149 -20.15 5.49 -1.49
N ASN A 150 -20.47 4.24 -1.16
CA ASN A 150 -21.20 3.84 0.04
C ASN A 150 -20.26 3.50 1.21
N SER A 151 -18.95 3.69 1.02
CA SER A 151 -17.91 3.30 1.97
C SER A 151 -17.82 1.79 2.21
N LEU A 152 -18.17 1.00 1.18
CA LEU A 152 -18.03 -0.46 1.17
C LEU A 152 -16.72 -0.85 0.49
N ALA A 153 -16.01 -1.84 1.06
CA ALA A 153 -14.77 -2.36 0.50
C ALA A 153 -15.01 -3.49 -0.51
N HIS A 154 -14.32 -3.40 -1.64
CA HIS A 154 -14.38 -4.38 -2.72
C HIS A 154 -12.98 -4.77 -3.16
N GLY A 155 -12.77 -6.04 -3.49
CA GLY A 155 -11.49 -6.53 -3.98
C GLY A 155 -11.24 -6.17 -5.45
N PHE A 156 -9.98 -6.01 -5.83
CA PHE A 156 -9.54 -6.02 -7.22
C PHE A 156 -8.24 -6.81 -7.41
N VAL A 157 -8.05 -7.28 -8.63
CA VAL A 157 -6.78 -7.78 -9.15
C VAL A 157 -6.49 -7.08 -10.47
N ARG A 158 -5.25 -6.62 -10.64
CA ARG A 158 -4.75 -5.96 -11.83
C ARG A 158 -3.64 -6.80 -12.44
N GLU A 159 -3.76 -7.09 -13.73
CA GLU A 159 -2.70 -7.73 -14.52
C GLU A 159 -1.57 -6.75 -14.82
N ALA A 160 -0.38 -7.28 -15.10
CA ALA A 160 0.78 -6.46 -15.50
C ALA A 160 0.52 -5.56 -16.73
N VAL A 161 -0.36 -5.99 -17.64
CA VAL A 161 -0.77 -5.23 -18.83
C VAL A 161 -1.79 -4.11 -18.54
N GLY A 162 -2.24 -4.01 -17.29
CA GLY A 162 -3.02 -2.91 -16.74
C GLY A 162 -4.52 -3.12 -16.61
N THR A 163 -5.04 -4.23 -17.09
CA THR A 163 -6.45 -4.60 -16.92
C THR A 163 -6.74 -4.93 -15.47
N SER A 164 -7.79 -4.32 -14.90
CA SER A 164 -8.25 -4.59 -13.53
C SER A 164 -9.60 -5.32 -13.53
N THR A 165 -9.71 -6.37 -12.72
CA THR A 165 -10.94 -7.12 -12.46
C THR A 165 -11.32 -6.94 -11.00
N ARG A 166 -12.60 -6.66 -10.75
CA ARG A 166 -13.16 -6.47 -9.39
C ARG A 166 -13.82 -7.75 -8.91
N PHE A 167 -13.83 -7.99 -7.62
CA PHE A 167 -14.48 -9.16 -7.02
C PHE A 167 -14.91 -8.88 -5.58
N ASP A 168 -15.94 -9.60 -5.14
CA ASP A 168 -16.39 -9.65 -3.75
C ASP A 168 -16.37 -11.11 -3.27
N VAL A 169 -15.86 -11.33 -2.06
CA VAL A 169 -15.81 -12.67 -1.46
C VAL A 169 -17.14 -12.96 -0.77
N ALA A 170 -17.67 -14.17 -0.97
CA ALA A 170 -18.92 -14.59 -0.36
C ALA A 170 -18.87 -14.49 1.18
N GLY A 171 -19.94 -13.98 1.78
CA GLY A 171 -20.03 -13.72 3.22
C GLY A 171 -19.57 -12.33 3.64
N ALA A 172 -18.98 -11.54 2.75
CA ALA A 172 -18.70 -10.13 3.01
C ALA A 172 -20.00 -9.36 3.32
N GLY A 173 -19.91 -8.47 4.29
CA GLY A 173 -21.00 -7.56 4.65
C GLY A 173 -21.22 -6.49 3.58
N SER A 174 -22.36 -5.81 3.64
CA SER A 174 -22.79 -4.81 2.66
C SER A 174 -23.00 -3.41 3.25
N ASP A 175 -22.71 -3.23 4.54
CA ASP A 175 -22.80 -1.93 5.20
C ASP A 175 -21.47 -1.16 5.14
N SER A 176 -21.54 0.14 5.43
CA SER A 176 -20.37 1.03 5.50
C SER A 176 -19.30 0.45 6.44
N GLY A 177 -18.06 0.40 5.96
CA GLY A 177 -16.91 -0.14 6.70
C GLY A 177 -16.77 -1.67 6.67
N GLN A 178 -17.65 -2.39 5.97
CA GLN A 178 -17.54 -3.84 5.74
C GLN A 178 -16.93 -4.13 4.37
N GLY A 179 -16.88 -5.41 3.97
CA GLY A 179 -16.56 -5.80 2.59
C GLY A 179 -15.33 -6.71 2.47
N THR A 180 -14.69 -6.66 1.29
CA THR A 180 -13.59 -7.55 0.89
C THR A 180 -12.24 -6.83 0.86
N PHE A 181 -11.26 -7.35 1.61
CA PHE A 181 -9.92 -6.77 1.77
C PHE A 181 -8.82 -7.78 1.39
N PRO A 182 -8.47 -7.91 0.09
CA PRO A 182 -7.28 -8.66 -0.32
C PRO A 182 -6.01 -7.91 0.09
N LEU A 183 -5.01 -8.67 0.53
CA LEU A 183 -3.76 -8.14 1.08
C LEU A 183 -2.55 -8.60 0.28
N THR A 184 -2.49 -9.87 -0.12
CA THR A 184 -1.32 -10.43 -0.80
C THR A 184 -1.71 -11.22 -2.05
N ILE A 185 -0.77 -11.33 -2.98
CA ILE A 185 -0.91 -12.10 -4.21
C ILE A 185 0.39 -12.86 -4.50
N ASN A 186 0.30 -14.15 -4.79
CA ASN A 186 1.47 -14.96 -5.11
C ASN A 186 1.77 -14.99 -6.61
N ALA A 187 2.84 -15.70 -7.01
CA ALA A 187 3.25 -15.81 -8.41
C ALA A 187 2.24 -16.53 -9.31
N ALA A 188 1.40 -17.41 -8.76
CA ALA A 188 0.31 -18.08 -9.48
C ALA A 188 -0.94 -17.20 -9.60
N GLY A 189 -0.95 -16.03 -8.95
CA GLY A 189 -2.09 -15.12 -8.91
C GLY A 189 -3.13 -15.48 -7.85
N GLU A 190 -2.81 -16.37 -6.91
CA GLU A 190 -3.67 -16.65 -5.76
C GLU A 190 -3.58 -15.49 -4.78
N ILE A 191 -4.73 -15.08 -4.26
CA ILE A 191 -4.89 -13.89 -3.41
C ILE A 191 -5.30 -14.32 -2.02
N THR A 192 -4.71 -13.74 -1.00
CA THR A 192 -5.17 -13.89 0.39
C THR A 192 -5.57 -12.56 0.99
N GLY A 193 -6.48 -12.61 1.94
CA GLY A 193 -7.00 -11.43 2.62
C GLY A 193 -8.03 -11.80 3.65
N TYR A 194 -8.89 -10.84 3.99
CA TYR A 194 -10.03 -11.07 4.86
C TYR A 194 -11.28 -10.35 4.34
N ILE A 195 -12.44 -10.80 4.79
CA ILE A 195 -13.69 -10.06 4.69
C ILE A 195 -14.08 -9.53 6.07
N LEU A 196 -14.84 -8.44 6.10
CA LEU A 196 -15.67 -8.08 7.25
C LEU A 196 -17.11 -8.43 6.91
N ASP A 197 -17.74 -9.30 7.69
CA ASP A 197 -19.13 -9.74 7.49
C ASP A 197 -20.16 -8.69 7.97
N SER A 198 -21.44 -9.02 7.90
CA SER A 198 -22.53 -8.13 8.33
C SER A 198 -22.55 -7.81 9.83
N SER A 199 -21.83 -8.59 10.65
CA SER A 199 -21.62 -8.32 12.07
C SER A 199 -20.33 -7.53 12.34
N GLY A 200 -19.52 -7.27 11.31
CA GLY A 200 -18.19 -6.68 11.42
C GLY A 200 -17.11 -7.67 11.84
N ALA A 201 -17.38 -8.98 11.86
CA ALA A 201 -16.39 -9.99 12.19
C ALA A 201 -15.46 -10.26 10.99
N ALA A 202 -14.17 -10.41 11.26
CA ALA A 202 -13.15 -10.66 10.25
C ALA A 202 -13.01 -12.16 9.94
N HIS A 203 -13.04 -12.52 8.65
CA HIS A 203 -12.82 -13.90 8.18
C HIS A 203 -11.77 -13.94 7.09
N GLY A 204 -10.71 -14.73 7.28
CA GLY A 204 -9.67 -14.91 6.26
C GLY A 204 -10.17 -15.66 5.03
N PHE A 205 -9.63 -15.35 3.87
CA PHE A 205 -9.89 -16.08 2.63
C PHE A 205 -8.61 -16.35 1.84
N VAL A 206 -8.70 -17.38 0.98
CA VAL A 206 -7.79 -17.60 -0.15
C VAL A 206 -8.65 -17.66 -1.40
N LEU A 207 -8.30 -16.89 -2.41
CA LEU A 207 -8.96 -16.84 -3.71
C LEU A 207 -7.98 -17.32 -4.77
N SER A 208 -8.25 -18.51 -5.31
CA SER A 208 -7.59 -19.02 -6.50
C SER A 208 -8.35 -18.57 -7.75
N ARG A 209 -7.64 -18.43 -8.87
CA ARG A 209 -8.25 -18.11 -10.18
C ARG A 209 -9.05 -19.26 -10.76
#